data_AF-A0A956UGF7-F1
#
_entry.id   AF-A0A956UGF7-F1
#
_cell.length_a   1.000
_cell.length_b   1.000
_cell.length_c   1.000
_cell.angle_alpha   90.00
_cell.angle_beta   90.00
_cell.angle_gamma   90.00
#
_symmetry.space_group_name_H-M   'P 1'
#
loop_
_entity.id
_entity.type
_entity.pdbx_description
1 polymer ?
#
loop_
_entity_poly.entity_id
_entity_poly.type
_entity_poly.pdbx_seq_one_letter_code
_entity_poly.pdbx_strand_id
1 'polypeptide(L)'
;MAETTMRVFRGDSSGGEWVNYTVEAGEGQVVLDVIHTIQAEQANDLAVRWNCKAGKCGSCSAEINGHPRLMCMTRMNMFEPGEVITVAPMKTFPLIRDLACDVSFNYEV
;
A
#
# COMPACT_ATOMS: atom_id res chain seq x y z
N MET A 1 8.92 -3.76 18.85
CA MET A 1 8.58 -3.35 17.48
C MET A 1 9.67 -3.91 16.58
N ALA A 2 9.30 -4.46 15.43
CA ALA A 2 10.28 -5.05 14.51
C ALA A 2 10.51 -4.06 13.37
N GLU A 3 11.77 -3.77 13.08
CA GLU A 3 12.12 -2.96 11.91
C GLU A 3 11.75 -3.75 10.63
N THR A 4 11.04 -3.11 9.73
CA THR A 4 10.56 -3.69 8.47
C THR A 4 10.92 -2.76 7.32
N THR A 5 11.33 -3.37 6.20
CA THR A 5 11.57 -2.64 4.96
C THR A 5 10.34 -2.76 4.06
N MET A 6 9.70 -1.63 3.80
CA MET A 6 8.60 -1.52 2.84
C MET A 6 9.14 -0.97 1.53
N ARG A 7 9.08 -1.76 0.47
CA ARG A 7 9.44 -1.33 -0.89
C ARG A 7 8.18 -0.89 -1.63
N VAL A 8 7.95 0.42 -1.68
CA VAL A 8 6.71 1.02 -2.19
C VAL A 8 6.96 1.62 -3.57
N PHE A 9 6.07 1.34 -4.52
CA PHE A 9 6.09 2.00 -5.83
C PHE A 9 5.70 3.48 -5.70
N ARG A 10 6.50 4.37 -6.30
CA ARG A 10 6.25 5.81 -6.37
C ARG A 10 6.25 6.26 -7.82
N GLY A 11 5.26 7.04 -8.24
CA GLY A 11 5.18 7.52 -9.63
C GLY A 11 3.76 7.69 -10.14
N ASP A 12 3.60 7.85 -11.46
CA ASP A 12 2.33 8.08 -12.13
C ASP A 12 2.31 7.43 -13.52
N SER A 13 1.35 7.82 -14.37
CA SER A 13 1.22 7.32 -15.74
C SER A 13 2.43 7.56 -16.65
N SER A 14 3.33 8.48 -16.31
CA SER A 14 4.56 8.78 -17.07
C SER A 14 5.75 7.90 -16.68
N GLY A 15 5.66 7.19 -15.56
CA GLY A 15 6.73 6.34 -15.05
C GLY A 15 6.76 6.33 -13.51
N GLY A 16 7.68 5.55 -12.96
CA GLY A 16 7.87 5.48 -11.52
C GLY A 16 9.05 4.61 -11.12
N GLU A 17 9.33 4.60 -9.83
CA GLU A 17 10.43 3.89 -9.23
C GLU A 17 10.00 3.17 -7.96
N TRP A 18 10.84 2.23 -7.52
CA TRP A 18 10.66 1.57 -6.24
C TRP A 18 11.49 2.25 -5.18
N VAL A 19 10.84 2.72 -4.12
CA VAL A 19 11.50 3.38 -2.99
C VAL A 19 11.38 2.50 -1.74
N ASN A 20 12.50 2.32 -1.03
CA ASN A 20 12.52 1.58 0.22
C ASN A 20 12.31 2.54 1.39
N TYR A 21 11.39 2.18 2.29
CA TYR A 21 11.16 2.87 3.55
C TYR A 21 11.38 1.90 4.69
N THR A 22 12.20 2.30 5.66
CA THR A 22 12.41 1.53 6.88
C THR A 22 11.50 2.08 7.97
N VAL A 23 10.69 1.22 8.56
CA VAL A 23 9.66 1.58 9.53
C VAL A 23 9.54 0.53 10.61
N GLU A 24 9.20 0.96 11.82
CA GLU A 24 8.87 0.04 12.90
C GLU A 24 7.43 -0.44 12.75
N ALA A 25 7.26 -1.75 12.54
CA ALA A 25 5.94 -2.39 12.56
C ALA A 25 5.67 -2.96 13.96
N GLY A 26 4.56 -2.49 14.54
CA GLY A 26 4.00 -2.95 15.82
C GLY A 26 3.15 -4.20 15.67
N GLU A 27 2.91 -4.89 16.80
CA GLU A 27 2.03 -6.05 16.84
C GLU A 27 0.58 -5.66 16.50
N GLY A 28 -0.10 -6.50 15.71
CA GLY A 28 -1.48 -6.27 15.31
C GLY A 28 -1.69 -5.24 14.20
N GLN A 29 -0.64 -4.56 13.75
CA GLN A 29 -0.72 -3.65 12.60
C GLN A 29 -1.00 -4.39 11.30
N VAL A 30 -1.65 -3.69 10.38
CA VAL A 30 -1.84 -4.10 8.99
C VAL A 30 -1.00 -3.23 8.06
N VAL A 31 -0.81 -3.68 6.82
CA VAL A 31 -0.02 -2.94 5.81
C VAL A 31 -0.49 -1.50 5.65
N LEU A 32 -1.81 -1.23 5.76
CA LEU A 32 -2.32 0.13 5.67
C LEU A 32 -1.80 1.04 6.81
N ASP A 33 -1.64 0.52 8.03
CA ASP A 33 -1.10 1.30 9.16
C ASP A 33 0.35 1.69 8.90
N VAL A 34 1.12 0.76 8.35
CA VAL A 34 2.53 0.97 8.01
C VAL A 34 2.67 1.96 6.85
N ILE A 35 1.81 1.88 5.83
CA ILE A 35 1.75 2.87 4.75
C ILE A 35 1.39 4.26 5.27
N HIS A 36 0.47 4.38 6.24
CA HIS A 36 0.19 5.68 6.88
C HIS A 36 1.34 6.21 7.72
N THR A 37 2.11 5.34 8.35
CA THR A 37 3.33 5.73 9.08
C THR A 37 4.36 6.30 8.10
N ILE A 38 4.60 5.60 6.98
CA ILE A 38 5.46 6.11 5.89
C ILE A 38 4.95 7.46 5.38
N GLN A 39 3.65 7.57 5.14
CA GLN A 39 3.04 8.79 4.66
C GLN A 39 3.25 9.95 5.65
N ALA A 40 3.02 9.74 6.94
CA ALA A 40 3.14 10.80 7.95
C ALA A 40 4.59 11.23 8.22
N GLU A 41 5.54 10.29 8.19
CA GLU A 41 6.88 10.52 8.73
C GLU A 41 7.95 10.70 7.65
N GLN A 42 7.80 10.05 6.49
CA GLN A 42 8.86 9.94 5.48
C GLN A 42 8.44 10.42 4.09
N ALA A 43 7.14 10.35 3.76
CA ALA A 43 6.60 10.62 2.44
C ALA A 43 5.20 11.25 2.50
N ASN A 44 5.12 12.50 2.97
CA ASN A 44 3.86 13.25 3.11
C ASN A 44 3.08 13.44 1.80
N ASP A 45 3.73 13.23 0.66
CA ASP A 45 3.16 13.28 -0.66
C ASP A 45 2.74 11.90 -1.23
N LEU A 46 2.93 10.81 -0.49
CA LEU A 46 2.52 9.47 -0.92
C LEU A 46 1.01 9.42 -1.15
N ALA A 47 0.58 9.13 -2.37
CA ALA A 47 -0.83 8.96 -2.72
C ALA A 47 -1.30 7.54 -2.39
N VAL A 48 -2.26 7.44 -1.47
CA VAL A 48 -2.93 6.19 -1.10
C VAL A 48 -4.42 6.43 -0.92
N ARG A 49 -5.26 5.53 -1.46
CA ARG A 49 -6.70 5.54 -1.22
C ARG A 49 -7.05 4.59 -0.09
N TRP A 50 -7.93 5.04 0.81
CA TRP A 50 -8.46 4.26 1.92
C TRP A 50 -9.75 4.92 2.45
N ASN A 51 -10.53 4.15 3.22
CA ASN A 51 -11.72 4.68 3.91
C ASN A 51 -12.08 3.79 5.12
N CYS A 52 -12.82 2.70 4.91
CA CYS A 52 -13.49 1.98 6.01
C CYS A 52 -12.57 1.24 7.01
N LYS A 53 -11.33 0.93 6.63
CA LYS A 53 -10.39 0.07 7.40
C LYS A 53 -11.02 -1.23 7.96
N ALA A 54 -12.01 -1.79 7.27
CA ALA A 54 -12.80 -2.94 7.76
C ALA A 54 -12.99 -4.03 6.69
N GLY A 55 -12.24 -3.97 5.59
CA GLY A 55 -12.35 -4.95 4.50
C GLY A 55 -13.67 -4.90 3.72
N LYS A 56 -14.39 -3.76 3.75
CA LYS A 56 -15.72 -3.63 3.11
C LYS A 56 -15.72 -2.82 1.82
N CYS A 57 -15.10 -1.64 1.82
CA CYS A 57 -15.20 -0.70 0.68
C CYS A 57 -14.29 -1.01 -0.51
N GLY A 58 -13.26 -1.85 -0.34
CA GLY A 58 -12.25 -2.10 -1.39
C GLY A 58 -11.30 -0.94 -1.70
N SER A 59 -11.44 0.25 -1.08
CA SER A 59 -10.68 1.45 -1.47
C SER A 59 -9.16 1.37 -1.25
N CYS A 60 -8.68 0.50 -0.36
CA CYS A 60 -7.26 0.30 -0.05
C CYS A 60 -6.68 -0.97 -0.73
N SER A 61 -7.21 -1.31 -1.89
CA SER A 61 -6.68 -2.41 -2.70
C SER A 61 -5.30 -2.04 -3.25
N ALA A 62 -4.34 -2.95 -3.13
CA ALA A 62 -2.99 -2.81 -3.65
C ALA A 62 -2.40 -4.20 -3.97
N GLU A 63 -1.33 -4.22 -4.76
CA GLU A 63 -0.51 -5.42 -4.95
C GLU A 63 0.51 -5.51 -3.81
N ILE A 64 0.38 -6.52 -2.96
CA ILE A 64 1.30 -6.77 -1.84
C ILE A 64 2.05 -8.06 -2.12
N ASN A 65 3.38 -7.97 -2.26
CA ASN A 65 4.22 -9.08 -2.73
C ASN A 65 3.72 -9.67 -4.06
N GLY A 66 3.26 -8.80 -4.95
CA GLY A 66 2.76 -9.17 -6.28
C GLY A 66 1.37 -9.82 -6.31
N HIS A 67 0.67 -9.87 -5.17
CA HIS A 67 -0.69 -10.39 -5.06
C HIS A 67 -1.69 -9.28 -4.72
N PRO A 68 -2.87 -9.24 -5.37
CA PRO A 68 -3.90 -8.24 -5.07
C PRO A 68 -4.50 -8.53 -3.68
N ARG A 69 -4.41 -7.56 -2.77
CA ARG A 69 -4.89 -7.66 -1.40
C ARG A 69 -5.47 -6.33 -0.92
N LEU A 70 -6.28 -6.38 0.14
CA LEU A 70 -6.68 -5.19 0.89
C LEU A 70 -5.60 -4.87 1.93
N MET A 71 -4.98 -3.69 1.84
CA MET A 71 -3.95 -3.28 2.80
C MET A 71 -4.50 -3.25 4.23
N CYS A 72 -5.77 -2.90 4.42
CA CYS A 72 -6.40 -2.89 5.76
C CYS A 72 -6.67 -4.27 6.36
N MET A 73 -6.56 -5.36 5.59
CA MET A 73 -6.78 -6.73 6.05
C MET A 73 -5.50 -7.57 6.03
N THR A 74 -4.42 -7.03 5.48
CA THR A 74 -3.15 -7.75 5.36
C THR A 74 -2.32 -7.44 6.59
N ARG A 75 -2.24 -8.41 7.52
CA ARG A 75 -1.54 -8.24 8.79
C ARG A 75 -0.03 -8.32 8.61
N MET A 76 0.71 -7.52 9.37
CA MET A 76 2.17 -7.52 9.32
C MET A 76 2.78 -8.84 9.81
N ASN A 77 2.08 -9.58 10.66
CA ASN A 77 2.52 -10.90 11.14
C ASN A 77 2.38 -12.02 10.10
N MET A 78 1.95 -11.72 8.87
CA MET A 78 1.95 -12.66 7.75
C MET A 78 3.30 -12.73 7.03
N PHE A 79 4.19 -11.78 7.29
CA PHE A 79 5.50 -11.68 6.66
C PHE A 79 6.59 -12.16 7.61
N GLU A 80 7.66 -12.73 7.05
CA GLU A 80 8.79 -13.20 7.84
C GLU A 80 9.61 -12.01 8.38
N PRO A 81 10.22 -12.12 9.58
CA PRO A 81 11.11 -11.10 10.09
C PRO A 81 12.26 -10.79 9.11
N GLY A 82 12.44 -9.52 8.76
CA GLY A 82 13.46 -9.08 7.80
C GLY A 82 13.07 -9.24 6.32
N GLU A 83 11.88 -9.75 6.02
CA GLU A 83 11.34 -9.78 4.66
C GLU A 83 11.12 -8.36 4.12
N VAL A 84 11.50 -8.14 2.86
CA VAL A 84 11.17 -6.89 2.15
C VAL A 84 9.75 -7.01 1.60
N ILE A 85 8.84 -6.21 2.13
CA ILE A 85 7.44 -6.22 1.73
C ILE A 85 7.26 -5.21 0.59
N THR A 86 6.83 -5.69 -0.57
CA THR A 86 6.55 -4.82 -1.72
C THR A 86 5.09 -4.39 -1.73
N VAL A 87 4.84 -3.10 -2.00
CA VAL A 87 3.49 -2.54 -2.17
C VAL A 87 3.44 -1.74 -3.47
N ALA A 88 2.56 -2.15 -4.37
CA ALA A 88 2.37 -1.53 -5.69
C ALA A 88 0.90 -1.18 -5.94
N PRO A 89 0.62 -0.25 -6.87
CA PRO A 89 -0.74 0.00 -7.33
C PRO A 89 -1.35 -1.26 -7.94
N MET A 90 -2.69 -1.32 -7.93
CA MET A 90 -3.43 -2.40 -8.58
C MET A 90 -3.13 -2.45 -10.08
N LYS A 91 -2.61 -3.58 -10.58
CA LYS A 91 -2.21 -3.74 -12.00
C LYS A 91 -3.38 -3.65 -12.98
N THR A 92 -4.58 -3.96 -12.51
CA THR A 92 -5.79 -4.01 -13.33
C THR A 92 -6.41 -2.64 -13.60
N PHE A 93 -5.96 -1.59 -12.90
CA PHE A 93 -6.57 -0.27 -12.97
C PHE A 93 -5.55 0.77 -13.45
N PRO A 94 -5.97 1.79 -14.23
CA PRO A 94 -5.08 2.89 -14.62
C PRO A 94 -4.49 3.58 -13.39
N LEU A 95 -3.18 3.77 -13.38
CA LEU A 95 -2.47 4.45 -12.30
C LEU A 95 -2.77 5.95 -12.33
N ILE A 96 -3.20 6.51 -11.19
CA ILE A 96 -3.28 7.97 -10.98
C ILE A 96 -1.95 8.46 -10.40
N ARG A 97 -1.59 7.99 -9.20
CA ARG A 97 -0.32 8.31 -8.52
C ARG A 97 -0.03 7.30 -7.41
N ASP A 98 1.23 6.88 -7.29
CA ASP A 98 1.76 5.96 -6.30
C ASP A 98 0.91 4.68 -6.15
N LEU A 99 0.09 4.59 -5.10
CA LEU A 99 -0.79 3.45 -4.82
C LEU A 99 -2.26 3.72 -5.19
N ALA A 100 -2.59 4.91 -5.68
CA ALA A 100 -3.93 5.29 -6.07
C ALA A 100 -4.17 5.02 -7.57
N CYS A 101 -5.15 4.18 -7.85
CA CYS A 101 -5.62 3.92 -9.21
C CYS A 101 -7.00 4.55 -9.47
N ASP A 102 -7.29 4.75 -10.75
CA ASP A 102 -8.62 5.11 -11.22
C ASP A 102 -9.51 3.85 -11.29
N VAL A 103 -10.59 3.88 -10.53
CA VAL A 103 -11.58 2.81 -10.43
C VAL A 103 -12.96 3.28 -10.89
N SER A 104 -13.05 4.47 -11.51
CA SER A 104 -14.30 5.10 -11.93
C SER A 104 -15.15 4.21 -12.82
N PHE A 105 -14.54 3.46 -13.74
CA PHE A 105 -15.25 2.56 -14.65
C PHE A 105 -16.07 1.47 -13.94
N ASN A 106 -15.74 1.10 -12.70
CA ASN A 106 -16.53 0.14 -11.91
C ASN A 106 -17.95 0.66 -11.58
N TYR A 107 -18.19 1.96 -11.75
CA TYR A 107 -19.42 2.64 -11.38
C TYR A 107 -20.15 3.22 -12.59
N GLU A 108 -19.63 3.01 -13.80
CA GLU A 108 -20.31 3.36 -15.04
C GLU A 108 -21.41 2.32 -15.31
N VAL A 109 -22.63 2.78 -15.57
CA VAL A 109 -23.83 1.94 -15.81
C VAL A 109 -24.31 2.13 -17.23
#